data_AF-A0A848IQ17-F1
#
_entry.id   AF-A0A848IQ17-F1
#
_cell.length_a   1.000
_cell.length_b   1.000
_cell.length_c   1.000
_cell.angle_alpha   90.00
_cell.angle_beta   90.00
_cell.angle_gamma   90.00
#
_symmetry.space_group_name_H-M   'P 1'
#
loop_
_entity.id
_entity.type
_entity.pdbx_description
1 polymer ?
#
loop_
_entity_poly.entity_id
_entity_poly.type
_entity_poly.pdbx_seq_one_letter_code
_entity_poly.pdbx_strand_id
1 'polypeptide(L)'
;MPQKQIDELIEKLRARSQGRETWFAMGRDEKSYFISFDWQSEADAWMGDQQIRRAEWVEREGVHLVKQRVFSELEELAREAADALAMLSARKAPAIPVDAAAQAGTK
;
A
#
# COMPACT_ATOMS: atom_id res chain seq x y z
N MET A 1 18.66 14.59 12.22
CA MET A 1 17.79 13.76 13.07
C MET A 1 18.56 12.53 13.52
N PRO A 2 18.44 12.09 14.79
CA PRO A 2 18.88 10.77 15.25
C PRO A 2 18.21 9.66 14.42
N GLN A 3 18.91 8.55 14.15
CA GLN A 3 18.40 7.43 13.33
C GLN A 3 17.03 6.93 13.81
N LYS A 4 16.87 6.81 15.14
CA LYS A 4 15.60 6.43 15.77
C LYS A 4 14.42 7.31 15.35
N GLN A 5 14.62 8.62 15.21
CA GLN A 5 13.55 9.53 14.78
C GLN A 5 13.20 9.35 13.30
N ILE A 6 14.16 8.95 12.47
CA ILE A 6 13.93 8.66 11.06
C ILE A 6 13.12 7.36 10.93
N ASP A 7 13.50 6.32 11.67
CA ASP A 7 12.78 5.04 11.68
C ASP A 7 11.33 5.24 12.18
N GLU A 8 11.14 6.00 13.27
CA GLU A 8 9.80 6.34 13.78
C GLU A 8 8.96 7.14 12.76
N LEU A 9 9.59 8.01 11.97
CA LEU A 9 8.90 8.77 10.93
C LEU A 9 8.49 7.87 9.76
N ILE A 10 9.38 6.97 9.32
CA ILE A 10 9.07 5.98 8.28
C ILE A 10 7.85 5.15 8.70
N GLU A 11 7.85 4.61 9.92
CA GLU A 11 6.72 3.82 10.43
C GLU A 11 5.41 4.63 10.47
N LYS A 12 5.46 5.89 10.91
CA LYS A 12 4.28 6.77 10.92
C LYS A 12 3.74 7.03 9.52
N LEU A 13 4.62 7.29 8.56
CA LEU A 13 4.22 7.52 7.17
C LEU A 13 3.57 6.27 6.58
N ARG A 14 4.18 5.08 6.78
CA ARG A 14 3.61 3.80 6.35
C ARG A 14 2.25 3.54 6.98
N ALA A 15 2.13 3.73 8.29
CA ALA A 15 0.87 3.51 9.01
C ALA A 15 -0.26 4.42 8.51
N ARG A 16 0.07 5.60 7.99
CA ARG A 16 -0.90 6.56 7.46
C ARG A 16 -1.15 6.43 5.95
N SER A 17 -0.34 5.65 5.23
CA SER A 17 -0.45 5.43 3.78
C SER A 17 -1.03 4.04 3.44
N GLN A 18 -2.02 3.57 4.20
CA GLN A 18 -2.56 2.22 4.02
C GLN A 18 -3.61 2.14 2.91
N GLY A 19 -4.11 3.29 2.43
CA GLY A 19 -5.18 3.33 1.47
C GLY A 19 -6.49 2.80 2.03
N ARG A 20 -7.48 2.76 1.16
CA ARG A 20 -8.82 2.24 1.45
C ARG A 20 -9.14 1.11 0.49
N GLU A 21 -9.76 0.05 1.00
CA GLU A 21 -10.38 -0.94 0.14
C GLU A 21 -11.74 -0.45 -0.34
N THR A 22 -11.91 -0.40 -1.66
CA THR A 22 -13.12 0.05 -2.33
C THR A 22 -13.55 -0.99 -3.35
N TRP A 23 -14.85 -1.19 -3.48
CA TRP A 23 -15.42 -2.05 -4.50
C TRP A 23 -15.75 -1.24 -5.75
N PHE A 24 -15.44 -1.84 -6.89
CA PHE A 24 -15.64 -1.24 -8.20
C PHE A 24 -16.52 -2.15 -9.04
N ALA A 25 -17.50 -1.57 -9.73
CA ALA A 25 -18.11 -2.19 -10.90
C ALA A 25 -17.36 -1.73 -12.15
N MET A 26 -16.72 -2.68 -12.81
CA MET A 26 -15.85 -2.46 -13.98
C MET A 26 -16.28 -3.34 -15.14
N GLY A 27 -15.78 -3.08 -16.34
CA GLY A 27 -15.94 -4.01 -17.45
C GLY A 27 -15.14 -5.29 -17.23
N ARG A 28 -15.42 -6.33 -18.01
CA ARG A 28 -14.61 -7.57 -18.07
C ARG A 28 -13.12 -7.33 -18.30
N ASP A 29 -12.79 -6.23 -18.96
CA ASP A 29 -11.41 -5.81 -19.24
C ASP A 29 -10.70 -5.19 -18.03
N GLU A 30 -11.42 -4.98 -16.92
CA GLU A 30 -10.97 -4.27 -15.71
C GLU A 30 -10.37 -2.88 -16.01
N LYS A 31 -10.72 -2.30 -17.17
CA LYS A 31 -10.29 -0.97 -17.61
C LYS A 31 -11.46 0.00 -17.74
N SER A 32 -12.63 -0.52 -18.12
CA SER A 32 -13.85 0.27 -18.19
C SER A 32 -14.39 0.49 -16.78
N TYR A 33 -14.42 1.74 -16.32
CA TYR A 33 -14.95 2.10 -15.00
C TYR A 33 -16.41 2.53 -15.11
N PHE A 34 -17.30 1.91 -14.32
CA PHE A 34 -18.70 2.31 -14.28
C PHE A 34 -19.02 3.08 -13.00
N ILE A 35 -18.70 2.51 -11.83
CA ILE A 35 -19.02 3.10 -10.54
C ILE A 35 -18.11 2.54 -9.43
N SER A 36 -17.69 3.41 -8.52
CA SER A 36 -17.08 3.04 -7.24
C SER A 36 -18.13 3.12 -6.16
N PHE A 37 -18.03 2.22 -5.20
CA PHE A 37 -18.95 2.18 -4.10
C PHE A 37 -18.18 2.32 -2.79
N ASP A 38 -18.47 3.39 -2.06
CA ASP A 38 -18.00 3.56 -0.70
C ASP A 38 -18.86 2.68 0.23
N TRP A 39 -18.49 1.41 0.36
CA TRP A 39 -19.28 0.40 1.09
C TRP A 39 -19.25 0.69 2.60
N GLN A 40 -20.29 1.35 3.12
CA GLN A 40 -20.71 1.16 4.51
C GLN A 40 -21.42 -0.19 4.65
N SER A 41 -21.61 -0.67 5.89
CA SER A 41 -22.20 -1.98 6.24
C SER A 41 -23.54 -2.30 5.54
N GLU A 42 -24.26 -1.30 5.04
CA GLU A 42 -25.51 -1.45 4.29
C GLU A 42 -25.32 -2.03 2.89
N ALA A 43 -24.15 -1.81 2.26
CA ALA A 43 -23.84 -2.34 0.93
C ALA A 43 -23.55 -3.86 0.98
N ASP A 44 -22.93 -4.36 2.05
CA ASP A 44 -22.71 -5.80 2.26
C ASP A 44 -24.04 -6.54 2.46
N ALA A 45 -24.99 -5.94 3.20
CA ALA A 45 -26.33 -6.49 3.36
C ALA A 45 -27.12 -6.47 2.04
N TRP A 46 -27.08 -5.35 1.31
CA TRP A 46 -27.72 -5.23 0.00
C TRP A 46 -27.13 -6.22 -1.02
N MET A 47 -25.81 -6.41 -1.04
CA MET A 47 -25.14 -7.37 -1.90
C MET A 47 -25.37 -8.81 -1.48
N GLY A 48 -25.50 -9.11 -0.18
CA GLY A 48 -25.94 -10.40 0.33
C GLY A 48 -27.30 -10.81 -0.27
N ASP A 49 -28.23 -9.86 -0.34
CA ASP A 49 -29.55 -10.05 -0.97
C ASP A 49 -29.45 -10.16 -2.51
N GLN A 50 -28.51 -9.46 -3.16
CA GLN A 50 -28.32 -9.48 -4.62
C GLN A 50 -27.40 -10.59 -5.14
N GLN A 51 -26.68 -11.32 -4.27
CA GLN A 51 -25.78 -12.41 -4.68
C GLN A 51 -26.49 -13.49 -5.51
N ILE A 52 -27.79 -13.70 -5.28
CA ILE A 52 -28.60 -14.68 -6.01
C ILE A 52 -28.76 -14.30 -7.50
N ARG A 53 -28.75 -13.00 -7.84
CA ARG A 53 -28.94 -12.49 -9.23
C ARG A 53 -27.67 -11.90 -9.82
N ARG A 54 -26.55 -11.95 -9.08
CA ARG A 54 -25.27 -11.37 -9.47
C ARG A 54 -24.76 -11.91 -10.80
N ALA A 55 -24.83 -13.23 -11.02
CA ALA A 55 -24.39 -13.84 -12.27
C ALA A 55 -25.19 -13.33 -13.47
N GLU A 56 -26.49 -13.15 -13.31
CA GLU A 56 -27.40 -12.65 -14.35
C GLU A 56 -27.15 -11.17 -14.68
N TRP A 57 -26.85 -10.34 -13.67
CA TRP A 57 -26.47 -8.94 -13.88
C TRP A 57 -25.10 -8.81 -14.56
N VAL A 58 -24.12 -9.64 -14.16
CA VAL A 58 -22.77 -9.71 -14.76
C VAL A 58 -22.84 -10.17 -16.23
N GLU A 59 -23.68 -11.16 -16.54
CA GLU A 59 -23.89 -11.62 -17.92
C GLU A 59 -24.61 -10.59 -18.77
N ARG A 60 -25.68 -9.97 -18.25
CA ARG A 60 -26.51 -9.02 -18.99
C ARG A 60 -25.81 -7.70 -19.28
N GLU A 61 -25.12 -7.13 -18.28
CA GLU A 61 -24.50 -5.81 -18.38
C GLU A 61 -23.00 -5.86 -18.70
N GLY A 62 -22.37 -7.05 -18.61
CA GLY A 62 -20.93 -7.20 -18.80
C GLY A 62 -20.07 -6.61 -17.66
N VAL A 63 -20.68 -6.36 -16.50
CA VAL A 63 -20.07 -5.69 -15.35
C VAL A 63 -19.47 -6.69 -14.37
N HIS A 64 -18.23 -6.47 -13.95
CA HIS A 64 -17.45 -7.25 -12.99
C HIS A 64 -17.23 -6.45 -11.72
N LEU A 65 -17.41 -7.10 -10.56
CA LEU A 65 -17.11 -6.49 -9.27
C LEU A 65 -15.71 -6.86 -8.80
N VAL A 66 -14.85 -5.86 -8.67
CA VAL A 66 -13.45 -6.01 -8.24
C VAL A 66 -13.23 -5.20 -6.97
N LYS A 67 -12.54 -5.80 -6.00
CA LYS A 67 -12.09 -5.10 -4.79
C LYS A 67 -10.68 -4.58 -5.04
N GLN A 68 -10.50 -3.27 -5.01
CA GLN A 68 -9.20 -2.64 -5.22
C GLN A 68 -8.85 -1.76 -4.03
N ARG A 69 -7.55 -1.60 -3.79
CA ARG A 69 -7.03 -0.67 -2.79
C ARG A 69 -6.72 0.64 -3.47
N VAL A 70 -7.40 1.69 -3.05
CA VAL A 70 -7.26 3.05 -3.56
C VAL A 70 -6.47 3.86 -2.56
N PHE A 71 -5.55 4.67 -3.05
CA PHE A 71 -4.78 5.61 -2.26
C PHE A 71 -5.18 7.03 -2.67
N SER A 72 -5.35 7.91 -1.70
CA SER A 72 -5.40 9.34 -1.98
C SER A 72 -4.01 9.85 -2.36
N GLU A 73 -3.95 10.98 -3.05
CA GLU A 73 -2.68 11.61 -3.45
C GLU A 73 -1.75 11.83 -2.24
N LEU A 74 -2.29 12.25 -1.09
CA LEU A 74 -1.52 12.41 0.14
C LEU A 74 -0.95 11.09 0.68
N GLU A 75 -1.68 9.99 0.54
CA GLU A 75 -1.21 8.66 0.96
C GLU A 75 -0.13 8.13 0.02
N GLU A 76 -0.25 8.37 -1.28
CA GLU A 76 0.80 8.03 -2.25
C GLU A 76 2.09 8.80 -1.96
N LEU A 77 1.99 10.11 -1.76
CA LEU A 77 3.13 10.94 -1.36
C LEU A 77 3.75 10.52 -0.03
N ALA A 78 2.93 10.13 0.96
CA ALA A 78 3.43 9.62 2.23
C ALA A 78 4.19 8.29 2.06
N ARG A 79 3.72 7.41 1.18
CA ARG A 79 4.38 6.14 0.86
C ARG A 79 5.73 6.40 0.17
N GLU A 80 5.74 7.25 -0.84
CA GLU A 80 6.96 7.65 -1.57
C GLU A 80 7.98 8.32 -0.64
N ALA A 81 7.54 9.18 0.26
CA ALA A 81 8.40 9.79 1.28
C ALA A 81 9.01 8.74 2.21
N ALA A 82 8.23 7.74 2.65
CA ALA A 82 8.73 6.64 3.46
C ALA A 82 9.78 5.79 2.70
N ASP A 83 9.53 5.49 1.42
CA ASP A 83 10.47 4.77 0.56
C ASP A 83 11.79 5.54 0.38
N ALA A 84 11.71 6.84 0.08
CA ALA A 84 12.89 7.69 -0.08
C ALA A 84 13.73 7.77 1.21
N LEU A 85 13.08 7.93 2.37
CA LEU A 85 13.75 8.00 3.67
C LEU A 85 14.41 6.66 4.04
N ALA A 86 13.76 5.53 3.75
CA ALA A 86 14.33 4.20 3.97
C ALA A 86 15.59 3.99 3.12
N MET A 87 15.54 4.35 1.83
CA MET A 87 16.71 4.27 0.94
C MET A 87 17.88 5.13 1.41
N LEU A 88 17.61 6.37 1.83
CA LEU A 88 18.65 7.28 2.33
C LEU A 88 19.27 6.81 3.66
N SER A 89 18.47 6.19 4.52
CA SER A 89 18.93 5.61 5.79
C SER A 89 19.83 4.40 5.55
N ALA A 90 19.46 3.51 4.63
CA ALA A 90 20.26 2.35 4.27
C ALA A 90 21.62 2.73 3.64
N ARG A 91 21.67 3.81 2.86
CA ARG A 91 22.92 4.31 2.24
C ARG A 91 23.92 4.90 3.24
N LYS A 92 23.51 5.28 4.44
CA LYS A 92 24.39 5.85 5.47
C LYS A 92 25.17 4.82 6.29
N ALA A 93 25.02 3.52 6.01
CA ALA A 93 25.82 2.48 6.64
C ALA A 93 26.98 2.02 5.74
N PRO A 94 28.19 2.59 5.86
CA PRO A 94 29.41 1.87 5.50
C PRO A 94 29.85 0.99 6.67
N ALA A 95 30.02 -0.30 6.38
CA ALA A 95 30.77 -1.21 7.23
C ALA A 95 32.25 -0.79 7.21
N ILE A 96 32.75 -0.26 8.32
CA ILE A 96 34.19 -0.29 8.59
C ILE A 96 34.40 -1.45 9.56
N PRO A 97 35.01 -2.57 9.13
CA PRO A 97 35.52 -3.54 10.08
C PRO A 97 36.64 -2.86 10.88
N VAL A 98 36.35 -2.54 12.13
CA VAL A 98 37.35 -2.14 13.12
C VAL A 98 38.01 -3.43 13.60
N ASP A 99 38.90 -4.01 12.80
CA ASP A 99 39.92 -4.96 13.25
C ASP A 99 40.78 -5.44 12.07
N ALA A 100 41.88 -4.74 11.79
CA ALA A 100 43.01 -5.29 11.04
C ALA A 100 44.26 -4.37 11.12
N ALA A 101 44.74 -4.01 12.32
CA ALA A 101 46.12 -3.52 12.49
C ALA A 101 46.56 -3.48 13.97
N ALA A 102 46.49 -4.63 14.66
CA ALA A 102 47.19 -4.81 15.95
C ALA A 102 47.99 -6.12 15.94
N GLN A 103 48.75 -6.37 14.87
CA GLN A 103 49.85 -7.34 14.86
C GLN A 103 50.99 -6.80 13.99
N ALA A 104 51.61 -5.72 14.46
CA ALA A 104 52.94 -5.32 14.01
C ALA A 104 53.66 -4.68 15.19
N GLY A 105 54.38 -5.50 15.95
CA GLY A 105 55.39 -5.02 16.89
C GLY A 105 55.28 -5.56 18.29
N THR A 106 55.83 -6.77 18.50
CA THR A 106 56.84 -6.91 19.55
C THR A 106 57.88 -7.90 19.08
N LYS A 107 59.11 -7.41 18.98
CA LYS A 107 60.34 -8.21 18.92
C LYS A 107 60.58 -8.90 20.25
#